data_AF-A0A354J7T7-F1
#
_entry.id   AF-A0A354J7T7-F1
#
_cell.length_a   1.000
_cell.length_b   1.000
_cell.length_c   1.000
_cell.angle_alpha   90.00
_cell.angle_beta   90.00
_cell.angle_gamma   90.00
#
_symmetry.space_group_name_H-M   'P 1'
#
loop_
_entity.id
_entity.type
_entity.pdbx_description
1 polymer ?
#
loop_
_entity_poly.entity_id
_entity_poly.type
_entity_poly.pdbx_seq_one_letter_code
_entity_poly.pdbx_strand_id
1 'polypeptide(L)'
;MKKRNCMVFQIVLLVWFFLDMIGVYFGDKCLVTRSYADDGVFFVIYLISLALFIFSEKIGKWIVAGWLSMWFITQFISHEWYTVFGGGFMGSVNGKIKYFSKTIHWLDIKGRYIPDVYHTILHILILSALIATIIYIVKSKKKQ
;
A
#
# COMPACT_ATOMS: atom_id res chain seq x y z
N MET A 1 13.37 14.08 -11.63
CA MET A 1 12.57 14.44 -10.44
C MET A 1 13.59 14.76 -9.36
N LYS A 2 13.37 15.81 -8.56
CA LYS A 2 14.24 16.07 -7.40
C LYS A 2 13.93 15.06 -6.30
N LYS A 3 14.92 14.68 -5.49
CA LYS A 3 14.74 13.73 -4.37
C LYS A 3 13.57 14.15 -3.48
N ARG A 4 13.49 15.44 -3.15
CA ARG A 4 12.39 16.03 -2.35
C ARG A 4 11.01 15.66 -2.88
N ASN A 5 10.79 15.71 -4.19
CA ASN A 5 9.47 15.41 -4.75
C ASN A 5 9.15 13.91 -4.64
N CYS A 6 10.13 13.03 -4.85
CA CYS A 6 9.98 11.59 -4.61
C CYS A 6 9.65 11.30 -3.14
N MET A 7 10.34 11.98 -2.22
CA MET A 7 10.12 11.84 -0.77
C MET A 7 8.70 12.23 -0.34
N VAL A 8 8.06 13.22 -1.00
CA VAL A 8 6.66 13.57 -0.68
C VAL A 8 5.74 12.37 -0.90
N PHE A 9 5.87 11.65 -2.01
CA PHE A 9 5.05 10.44 -2.25
C PHE A 9 5.32 9.35 -1.21
N GLN A 10 6.59 9.15 -0.83
CA GLN A 10 6.96 8.16 0.19
C GLN A 10 6.39 8.52 1.57
N ILE A 11 6.44 9.79 1.96
CA ILE A 11 5.92 10.25 3.25
C ILE A 11 4.40 10.15 3.28
N VAL A 12 3.70 10.56 2.21
CA VAL A 12 2.24 10.44 2.13
C VAL A 12 1.83 8.97 2.22
N LEU A 13 2.51 8.06 1.52
CA LEU A 13 2.27 6.62 1.62
C LEU A 13 2.55 6.10 3.05
N LEU A 14 3.66 6.50 3.67
CA LEU A 14 3.99 6.09 5.04
C LEU A 14 2.93 6.53 6.05
N VAL A 15 2.48 7.78 5.97
CA VAL A 15 1.42 8.32 6.85
C VAL A 15 0.11 7.57 6.63
N TRP A 16 -0.27 7.31 5.38
CA TRP A 16 -1.47 6.54 5.09
C TRP A 16 -1.37 5.11 5.64
N PHE A 17 -0.25 4.42 5.41
CA PHE A 17 -0.04 3.06 5.89
C PHE A 17 0.01 2.97 7.43
N PHE A 18 0.49 4.03 8.09
CA PHE A 18 0.49 4.08 9.55
C PHE A 18 -0.92 4.01 10.15
N LEU A 19 -1.96 4.46 9.44
CA LEU A 19 -3.34 4.39 9.92
C LEU A 19 -3.77 2.95 10.21
N ASP A 20 -3.27 1.98 9.45
CA ASP A 20 -3.53 0.55 9.66
C ASP A 20 -2.83 -0.02 10.91
N MET A 21 -1.71 0.58 11.34
CA MET A 21 -1.01 0.17 12.56
C MET A 21 -1.80 0.51 13.83
N ILE A 22 -2.62 1.56 13.76
CA ILE A 22 -3.40 2.06 14.90
C ILE A 22 -4.91 1.77 14.78
N GLY A 23 -5.42 1.61 13.55
CA GLY A 23 -6.84 1.56 13.24
C GLY A 23 -7.51 2.93 13.32
N VAL A 24 -8.51 3.16 12.45
CA VAL A 24 -9.27 4.42 12.41
C VAL A 24 -10.77 4.11 12.36
N TYR A 25 -11.48 4.46 13.43
CA TYR A 25 -12.87 4.06 13.67
C TYR A 25 -13.82 5.27 13.68
N PHE A 26 -15.03 5.08 13.15
CA PHE A 26 -16.12 6.05 13.06
C PHE A 26 -17.42 5.39 13.54
N GLY A 27 -17.61 5.33 14.85
CA GLY A 27 -18.78 4.65 15.44
C GLY A 27 -18.76 3.14 15.17
N ASP A 28 -19.75 2.66 14.42
CA ASP A 28 -19.92 1.25 14.04
C ASP A 28 -19.08 0.84 12.83
N LYS A 29 -18.59 1.82 12.05
CA LYS A 29 -17.72 1.62 10.89
C LYS A 29 -16.27 2.00 11.19
N CYS A 30 -15.37 1.62 10.29
CA CYS A 30 -13.96 2.04 10.34
C CYS A 30 -13.44 2.36 8.94
N LEU A 31 -12.46 3.25 8.84
CA LEU A 31 -11.70 3.40 7.60
C LEU A 31 -10.78 2.19 7.43
N VAL A 32 -10.12 1.79 8.52
CA VAL A 32 -9.24 0.62 8.58
C VAL A 32 -9.24 0.06 10.00
N THR A 33 -9.29 -1.27 10.12
CA THR A 33 -9.13 -1.95 11.40
C THR A 33 -7.66 -2.02 11.78
N ARG A 34 -7.33 -1.95 13.07
CA ARG A 34 -5.95 -2.10 13.51
C ARG A 34 -5.40 -3.48 13.11
N SER A 35 -4.34 -3.49 12.29
CA SER A 35 -3.74 -4.70 11.70
C SER A 35 -2.25 -4.87 12.03
N TYR A 36 -1.74 -4.26 13.11
CA TYR A 36 -0.30 -4.31 13.43
C TYR A 36 0.28 -5.74 13.51
N ALA A 37 -0.50 -6.72 13.97
CA ALA A 37 -0.04 -8.10 14.07
C ALA A 37 0.19 -8.75 12.69
N ASP A 38 -0.62 -8.38 11.70
CA ASP A 38 -0.58 -8.96 10.36
C ASP A 38 0.34 -8.13 9.44
N ASP A 39 0.24 -6.80 9.49
CA ASP A 39 0.88 -5.87 8.55
C ASP A 39 2.08 -5.12 9.13
N GLY A 40 2.36 -5.26 10.43
CA GLY A 40 3.44 -4.53 11.12
C GLY A 40 4.83 -4.84 10.54
N VAL A 41 5.07 -6.07 10.08
CA VAL A 41 6.33 -6.42 9.41
C VAL A 41 6.48 -5.66 8.09
N PHE A 42 5.41 -5.55 7.30
CA PHE A 42 5.42 -4.76 6.06
C PHE A 42 5.72 -3.28 6.35
N PHE A 43 5.12 -2.73 7.41
CA PHE A 43 5.36 -1.36 7.84
C PHE A 43 6.81 -1.12 8.24
N VAL A 44 7.40 -2.01 9.06
CA VAL A 44 8.79 -1.89 9.51
C VAL A 44 9.76 -2.02 8.35
N ILE A 45 9.56 -2.98 7.42
CA ILE A 45 10.44 -3.12 6.25
C ILE A 45 10.35 -1.88 5.36
N TYR A 46 9.15 -1.33 5.17
CA TYR A 46 9.00 -0.09 4.41
C TYR A 46 9.72 1.09 5.08
N LEU A 47 9.60 1.22 6.41
CA LEU A 47 10.26 2.26 7.18
C LEU A 47 11.80 2.17 7.07
N ILE A 48 12.36 0.96 7.20
CA ILE A 48 13.80 0.71 7.02
C ILE A 48 14.24 1.02 5.59
N SER A 49 13.46 0.58 4.60
CA SER A 49 13.74 0.86 3.18
C SER A 49 13.78 2.36 2.92
N LEU A 50 12.83 3.12 3.47
CA LEU A 50 12.79 4.57 3.35
C LEU A 50 13.97 5.25 4.05
N ALA A 51 14.34 4.80 5.25
CA ALA A 51 15.52 5.29 5.96
C ALA A 51 16.80 5.06 5.12
N LEU A 52 16.96 3.88 4.53
CA LEU A 52 18.07 3.58 3.62
C LEU A 52 18.06 4.49 2.39
N PHE A 53 16.90 4.85 1.85
CA PHE A 53 16.83 5.79 0.72
C PHE A 53 17.23 7.22 1.13
N ILE A 54 16.93 7.62 2.37
CA ILE A 54 17.35 8.92 2.92
C ILE A 54 18.86 8.97 3.11
N PHE A 55 19.42 8.03 3.90
CA PHE A 55 20.81 8.05 4.36
C PHE A 55 21.82 7.42 3.37
N SER A 56 21.39 6.40 2.63
CA SER A 56 22.24 5.58 1.74
C SER A 56 21.68 5.54 0.32
N GLU A 57 21.41 6.73 -0.24
CA GLU A 57 20.61 6.91 -1.47
C GLU A 57 21.02 6.03 -2.66
N LYS A 58 22.33 5.81 -2.87
CA LYS A 58 22.86 5.01 -4.01
C LYS A 58 22.24 3.62 -4.07
N ILE A 59 22.06 2.99 -2.91
CA ILE A 59 21.51 1.64 -2.75
C ILE A 59 20.03 1.73 -2.36
N GLY A 60 19.68 2.59 -1.41
CA GLY A 60 18.33 2.68 -0.84
C GLY A 60 17.23 2.98 -1.87
N LYS A 61 17.54 3.72 -2.94
CA LYS A 61 16.57 3.97 -4.03
C LYS A 61 16.10 2.69 -4.71
N TRP A 62 17.01 1.72 -4.88
CA TRP A 62 16.70 0.42 -5.49
C TRP A 62 15.94 -0.49 -4.52
N ILE A 63 16.31 -0.45 -3.24
CA ILE A 63 15.62 -1.21 -2.18
C ILE A 63 14.16 -0.75 -2.07
N VAL A 64 13.91 0.57 -1.98
CA VAL A 64 12.54 1.10 -1.94
C VAL A 64 11.75 0.75 -3.20
N ALA A 65 12.37 0.84 -4.39
CA ALA A 65 11.69 0.45 -5.63
C ALA A 65 11.32 -1.04 -5.66
N GLY A 66 12.23 -1.92 -5.23
CA GLY A 66 11.97 -3.35 -5.13
C GLY A 66 10.88 -3.67 -4.12
N TRP A 67 10.93 -3.06 -2.94
CA TRP A 67 9.92 -3.23 -1.91
C TRP A 67 8.53 -2.76 -2.36
N LEU A 68 8.43 -1.56 -2.93
CA LEU A 68 7.17 -1.03 -3.47
C LEU A 68 6.62 -1.89 -4.62
N SER A 69 7.49 -2.48 -5.44
CA SER A 69 7.06 -3.38 -6.52
C SER A 69 6.44 -4.67 -5.94
N MET A 70 7.09 -5.28 -4.94
CA MET A 70 6.55 -6.45 -4.26
C MET A 70 5.23 -6.11 -3.57
N TRP A 71 5.19 -5.01 -2.83
CA TRP A 71 4.00 -4.60 -2.09
C TRP A 71 2.82 -4.28 -3.03
N PHE A 72 3.07 -3.63 -4.17
CA PHE A 72 2.04 -3.40 -5.20
C PHE A 72 1.41 -4.71 -5.68
N ILE A 73 2.23 -5.72 -5.96
CA ILE A 73 1.76 -7.03 -6.42
C ILE A 73 0.95 -7.72 -5.33
N THR A 74 1.45 -7.74 -4.09
CA THR A 74 0.74 -8.32 -2.96
C THR A 74 -0.61 -7.63 -2.72
N GLN A 75 -0.64 -6.29 -2.76
CA GLN A 75 -1.87 -5.51 -2.63
C GLN A 75 -2.88 -5.88 -3.73
N PHE A 76 -2.43 -5.95 -4.98
CA PHE A 76 -3.25 -6.35 -6.12
C PHE A 76 -3.87 -7.74 -5.96
N ILE A 77 -3.06 -8.72 -5.54
CA ILE A 77 -3.51 -10.09 -5.30
C ILE A 77 -4.48 -10.13 -4.10
N SER A 78 -4.26 -9.30 -3.09
CA SER A 78 -5.10 -9.23 -1.89
C SER A 78 -6.44 -8.56 -2.13
N HIS A 79 -6.60 -7.61 -3.05
CA HIS A 79 -7.87 -6.88 -3.14
C HIS A 79 -8.46 -6.87 -4.55
N GLU A 80 -7.74 -6.34 -5.52
CA GLU A 80 -8.25 -6.12 -6.87
C GLU A 80 -8.48 -7.44 -7.62
N TRP A 81 -7.63 -8.44 -7.39
CA TRP A 81 -7.79 -9.77 -7.98
C TRP A 81 -9.17 -10.38 -7.67
N TYR A 82 -9.59 -10.32 -6.40
CA TYR A 82 -10.90 -10.82 -5.95
C TYR A 82 -12.06 -10.13 -6.67
N THR A 83 -11.89 -8.85 -6.97
CA THR A 83 -12.89 -8.01 -7.62
C THR A 83 -13.03 -8.35 -9.10
N VAL A 84 -11.89 -8.53 -9.78
CA VAL A 84 -11.82 -8.79 -11.23
C VAL A 84 -12.22 -10.22 -11.57
N PHE A 85 -11.74 -11.20 -10.79
CA PHE A 85 -11.86 -12.62 -11.14
C PHE A 85 -12.92 -13.38 -10.33
N GLY A 86 -13.54 -12.76 -9.33
CA GLY A 86 -14.60 -13.41 -8.53
C GLY A 86 -14.11 -14.58 -7.67
N GLY A 87 -12.81 -14.64 -7.40
CA GLY A 87 -12.11 -15.65 -6.60
C GLY A 87 -10.72 -15.13 -6.26
N GLY A 88 -9.97 -15.79 -5.37
CA GLY A 88 -8.62 -15.33 -5.08
C GLY A 88 -7.74 -16.27 -4.28
N PHE A 89 -6.51 -15.83 -4.06
CA PHE A 89 -5.40 -16.66 -3.59
C PHE A 89 -5.24 -16.67 -2.05
N MET A 90 -5.74 -15.65 -1.36
CA MET A 90 -5.59 -15.43 0.08
C MET A 90 -6.93 -15.59 0.81
N GLY A 91 -7.56 -16.75 0.65
CA GLY A 91 -8.85 -17.10 1.27
C GLY A 91 -10.06 -16.96 0.33
N SER A 92 -11.26 -17.18 0.88
CA SER A 92 -12.51 -17.16 0.11
C SER A 92 -13.10 -15.76 -0.05
N VAL A 93 -13.87 -15.55 -1.11
CA VAL A 93 -14.59 -14.28 -1.38
C VAL A 93 -15.52 -13.92 -0.21
N ASN A 94 -16.32 -14.87 0.27
CA ASN A 94 -17.22 -14.65 1.40
C ASN A 94 -16.47 -14.33 2.70
N GLY A 95 -15.31 -14.96 2.90
CA GLY A 95 -14.43 -14.67 4.03
C GLY A 95 -13.95 -13.22 4.00
N LYS A 96 -13.52 -12.73 2.84
CA LYS A 96 -13.09 -11.33 2.67
C LYS A 96 -14.22 -10.33 2.83
N ILE A 97 -15.37 -10.57 2.21
CA ILE A 97 -16.56 -9.71 2.40
C ILE A 97 -16.91 -9.61 3.88
N LYS A 98 -16.89 -10.74 4.61
CA LYS A 98 -17.16 -10.74 6.05
C LYS A 98 -16.08 -10.00 6.84
N TYR A 99 -14.80 -10.24 6.55
CA TYR A 99 -13.67 -9.61 7.23
C TYR A 99 -13.72 -8.09 7.11
N PHE A 100 -13.93 -7.58 5.88
CA PHE A 100 -13.99 -6.15 5.60
C PHE A 100 -15.37 -5.53 5.82
N SER A 101 -16.40 -6.27 6.20
CA SER A 101 -17.79 -5.75 6.30
C SER A 101 -18.00 -4.48 7.13
N LYS A 102 -17.12 -4.19 8.09
CA LYS A 102 -17.16 -2.98 8.92
C LYS A 102 -16.36 -1.80 8.36
N THR A 103 -15.61 -2.00 7.28
CA THR A 103 -14.85 -0.91 6.66
C THR A 103 -15.73 -0.05 5.76
N ILE A 104 -15.29 1.16 5.47
CA ILE A 104 -16.00 2.07 4.56
C ILE A 104 -15.76 1.61 3.13
N HIS A 105 -16.82 1.23 2.42
CA HIS A 105 -16.77 0.80 1.02
C HIS A 105 -17.21 1.91 0.08
N TRP A 106 -16.68 1.89 -1.15
CA TRP A 106 -17.18 2.73 -2.24
C TRP A 106 -18.55 2.27 -2.74
N LEU A 107 -18.69 0.95 -2.89
CA LEU A 107 -19.85 0.28 -3.49
C LEU A 107 -19.99 -1.10 -2.86
N ASP A 108 -21.22 -1.50 -2.55
CA ASP A 108 -21.55 -2.84 -2.05
C ASP A 108 -22.33 -3.62 -3.11
N ILE A 109 -21.76 -4.72 -3.58
CA ILE A 109 -22.38 -5.61 -4.58
C ILE A 109 -22.52 -7.00 -3.99
N LYS A 110 -23.76 -7.51 -3.91
CA LYS A 110 -24.04 -8.82 -3.30
C LYS A 110 -23.25 -9.94 -3.98
N GLY A 111 -22.49 -10.69 -3.20
CA GLY A 111 -21.69 -11.83 -3.67
C GLY A 111 -20.38 -11.44 -4.38
N ARG A 112 -20.02 -10.16 -4.41
CA ARG A 112 -18.75 -9.68 -4.97
C ARG A 112 -17.97 -8.93 -3.90
N TYR A 113 -16.69 -9.24 -3.77
CA TYR A 113 -15.78 -8.46 -2.96
C TYR A 113 -15.35 -7.22 -3.75
N ILE A 114 -15.53 -6.03 -3.17
CA ILE A 114 -15.01 -4.75 -3.65
C ILE A 114 -14.04 -4.23 -2.58
N PRO A 115 -12.84 -3.74 -2.94
CA PRO A 115 -11.91 -3.21 -1.95
C PRO A 115 -12.51 -2.00 -1.25
N ASP A 116 -12.27 -1.89 0.04
CA ASP A 116 -12.69 -0.74 0.81
C ASP A 116 -11.90 0.53 0.41
N VAL A 117 -12.35 1.67 0.94
CA VAL A 117 -11.76 2.98 0.66
C VAL A 117 -10.28 2.99 1.03
N TYR A 118 -9.92 2.40 2.17
CA TYR A 118 -8.54 2.43 2.65
C TYR A 118 -7.59 1.68 1.73
N HIS A 119 -7.91 0.44 1.38
CA HIS A 119 -7.05 -0.41 0.56
C HIS A 119 -6.98 0.09 -0.88
N THR A 120 -8.07 0.67 -1.39
CA THR A 120 -8.08 1.34 -2.71
C THR A 120 -7.11 2.52 -2.75
N ILE A 121 -7.18 3.41 -1.75
CA ILE A 121 -6.27 4.56 -1.67
C ILE A 121 -4.83 4.10 -1.44
N LEU A 122 -4.62 3.10 -0.57
CA LEU A 122 -3.31 2.52 -0.30
C LEU A 122 -2.67 2.01 -1.61
N HIS A 123 -3.42 1.29 -2.44
CA HIS A 123 -2.95 0.80 -3.72
C HIS A 123 -2.50 1.94 -4.65
N ILE A 124 -3.31 3.00 -4.77
CA ILE A 124 -3.00 4.19 -5.59
C ILE A 124 -1.74 4.88 -5.09
N LEU A 125 -1.57 5.00 -3.77
CA LEU A 125 -0.39 5.61 -3.16
C LEU A 125 0.88 4.78 -3.38
N ILE A 126 0.79 3.45 -3.25
CA ILE A 126 1.90 2.53 -3.57
C ILE A 126 2.33 2.71 -5.03
N LEU A 127 1.38 2.69 -5.97
CA LEU A 127 1.67 2.86 -7.39
C LEU A 127 2.29 4.23 -7.69
N SER A 128 1.75 5.30 -7.09
CA SER A 128 2.26 6.66 -7.25
C SER A 128 3.68 6.80 -6.71
N ALA A 129 3.96 6.24 -5.54
CA ALA A 129 5.30 6.22 -4.93
C ALA A 129 6.28 5.38 -5.76
N LEU A 130 5.85 4.25 -6.31
CA LEU A 130 6.65 3.40 -7.18
C LEU A 130 7.03 4.14 -8.47
N ILE A 131 6.05 4.73 -9.17
CA ILE A 131 6.30 5.52 -10.39
C ILE A 131 7.24 6.68 -10.10
N ALA A 132 7.02 7.43 -9.02
CA ALA A 132 7.89 8.54 -8.62
C ALA A 132 9.33 8.05 -8.37
N THR A 133 9.49 6.89 -7.73
CA THR A 133 10.80 6.27 -7.46
C THR A 133 11.49 5.83 -8.74
N ILE A 134 10.79 5.18 -9.67
CA ILE A 134 11.33 4.79 -10.97
C ILE A 134 11.78 6.01 -11.76
N ILE A 135 10.94 7.06 -11.84
CA ILE A 135 11.30 8.33 -12.50
C ILE A 135 12.53 8.97 -11.84
N TYR A 136 12.62 8.90 -10.51
CA TYR A 136 13.78 9.37 -9.77
C TYR A 136 15.05 8.61 -10.16
N ILE A 137 15.01 7.28 -10.12
CA ILE A 137 16.13 6.39 -10.46
C ILE A 137 16.62 6.68 -11.88
N VAL A 138 15.72 6.68 -12.87
CA VAL A 138 16.08 6.90 -14.29
C VAL A 138 16.72 8.27 -14.48
N LYS A 139 16.18 9.34 -13.86
CA LYS A 139 16.76 10.68 -13.97
C LYS A 139 18.04 10.86 -13.17
N SER A 140 18.26 10.08 -12.10
CA SER A 140 19.51 10.10 -11.34
C SER A 140 20.68 9.51 -12.11
N LYS A 141 20.44 8.46 -12.92
CA LYS A 141 21.48 7.86 -13.79
C LYS A 141 21.95 8.82 -14.88
N LYS A 142 21.07 9.64 -15.45
CA LYS A 142 21.43 10.62 -16.49
C LYS A 142 22.30 11.79 -15.99
N LYS A 143 22.49 11.92 -14.68
CA LYS A 143 23.28 12.98 -14.05
C LYS A 143 24.65 12.50 -13.54
N GLN A 144 24.87 11.19 -13.54
CA GLN A 144 26.15 10.56 -13.22
C GLN A 144 26.89 10.25 -14.52
#